data_AF-A0A109JWN4-F1
#
_entry.id   AF-A0A109JWN4-F1
#
_cell.length_a   1.000
_cell.length_b   1.000
_cell.length_c   1.000
_cell.angle_alpha   90.00
_cell.angle_beta   90.00
_cell.angle_gamma   90.00
#
_symmetry.space_group_name_H-M   'P 1'
#
loop_
_entity.id
_entity.type
_entity.pdbx_description
1 polymer ?
#
loop_
_entity_poly.entity_id
_entity_poly.type
_entity_poly.pdbx_seq_one_letter_code
_entity_poly.pdbx_strand_id
1 'polypeptide(L)'
;MSAEELPPRESMEFDVVIVGAGPSGLSAAIRLKQLNPELSVVVVEKGSEVGAHILSGAVIDPAGLDKLVPDWREDADCPLKTQVKDDRFYWTTSQGWFRIPNFIMPPLMNNHHCYIGSLGNVCRWLAPKAEALGVEIYPGFAAAEVLYDDKGAVRGIATGDMGIARDGTHKDSYTRGMELLGKYTLFAEGARGSLSKQLIAQFKLDANSEPPKFGIGLKEVWQIDPAKHKKGRVQHTLGWPLKDKTGGGSFLYHYDDNRVAVGFVVHLNYDDPYLSPFDEFQRFKTHPDVRELFEGGKRLAYGARAITEGGYQSVPKLSFPGGALIGCAAGFVNVPRIKGVHNAMGSGMLAAEHVAAALGAGRAGDELVDYENAWRSSAIGKDLFKVRNAKPFLSKFGTMFGMVLSGFDMWCNTLGFSLFGTQSHAKPDRKTLDPARQHQPITYPKPDGKISFDKLSSVFLSNTNHEEDQPVHLKVADMNLQKTSEHDVFAGPSNRYCPAGVYEWVEEASGPRFQINAQNCVHCKTCDVKDPNGNITWVPPEGGGGPNYEAM
;
A
#
# COMPACT_ATOMS: atom_id res chain seq x y z
N MET A 1 -38.61 9.12 -0.90
CA MET A 1 -38.96 7.90 -1.65
C MET A 1 -39.16 6.82 -0.62
N SER A 2 -40.22 6.03 -0.73
CA SER A 2 -40.51 4.93 0.19
C SER A 2 -39.27 4.09 0.40
N ALA A 3 -38.94 3.78 1.65
CA ALA A 3 -38.02 2.71 1.96
C ALA A 3 -38.70 1.41 1.51
N GLU A 4 -38.62 1.08 0.22
CA GLU A 4 -38.80 -0.30 -0.20
C GLU A 4 -37.74 -1.10 0.55
N GLU A 5 -38.22 -1.99 1.41
CA GLU A 5 -37.38 -2.87 2.21
C GLU A 5 -36.58 -3.74 1.24
N LEU A 6 -35.26 -3.51 1.18
CA LEU A 6 -34.40 -4.20 0.23
C LEU A 6 -34.47 -5.72 0.46
N PRO A 7 -34.59 -6.54 -0.61
CA PRO A 7 -34.67 -7.99 -0.47
C PRO A 7 -33.41 -8.52 0.24
N PRO A 8 -33.52 -9.50 1.16
CA PRO A 8 -32.37 -9.99 1.93
C PRO A 8 -31.22 -10.41 1.01
N ARG A 9 -29.98 -10.20 1.46
CA ARG A 9 -28.79 -10.65 0.72
C ARG A 9 -28.76 -12.17 0.69
N GLU A 10 -28.33 -12.73 -0.43
CA GLU A 10 -27.88 -14.12 -0.46
C GLU A 10 -26.64 -14.26 0.42
N SER A 11 -26.46 -15.44 1.03
CA SER A 11 -25.33 -15.72 1.91
C SER A 11 -24.65 -17.04 1.58
N MET A 12 -23.34 -17.08 1.79
CA MET A 12 -22.51 -18.28 1.73
C MET A 12 -21.71 -18.41 3.02
N GLU A 13 -21.56 -19.64 3.53
CA GLU A 13 -20.84 -19.93 4.77
C GLU A 13 -19.49 -20.57 4.50
N PHE A 14 -18.46 -20.09 5.22
CA PHE A 14 -17.10 -20.57 5.17
C PHE A 14 -16.54 -20.75 6.58
N ASP A 15 -15.50 -21.57 6.73
CA ASP A 15 -14.71 -21.56 7.96
C ASP A 15 -13.92 -20.25 8.07
N VAL A 16 -13.32 -19.80 6.96
CA VAL A 16 -12.51 -18.58 6.95
C VAL A 16 -12.80 -17.71 5.72
N VAL A 17 -13.11 -16.43 5.98
CA VAL A 17 -13.24 -15.40 4.95
C VAL A 17 -12.00 -14.52 4.96
N ILE A 18 -11.41 -14.25 3.79
CA ILE A 18 -10.20 -13.43 3.66
C ILE A 18 -10.47 -12.25 2.71
N VAL A 19 -10.22 -11.03 3.18
CA VAL A 19 -10.46 -9.81 2.42
C VAL A 19 -9.16 -9.30 1.80
N GLY A 20 -8.95 -9.59 0.52
CA GLY A 20 -7.83 -9.11 -0.31
C GLY A 20 -6.89 -10.23 -0.75
N ALA A 21 -6.70 -10.39 -2.06
CA ALA A 21 -5.80 -11.38 -2.67
C ALA A 21 -4.38 -10.83 -2.87
N GLY A 22 -3.89 -10.07 -1.89
CA GLY A 22 -2.49 -9.66 -1.81
C GLY A 22 -1.59 -10.76 -1.22
N PRO A 23 -0.28 -10.50 -1.06
CA PRO A 23 0.67 -11.51 -0.56
C PRO A 23 0.30 -12.06 0.82
N SER A 24 -0.26 -11.24 1.73
CA SER A 24 -0.71 -11.72 3.04
C SER A 24 -1.96 -12.60 2.96
N GLY A 25 -2.96 -12.22 2.16
CA GLY A 25 -4.21 -12.96 2.04
C GLY A 25 -4.01 -14.31 1.36
N LEU A 26 -3.29 -14.34 0.25
CA LEU A 26 -2.93 -15.60 -0.45
C LEU A 26 -2.06 -16.50 0.44
N SER A 27 -1.12 -15.94 1.20
CA SER A 27 -0.31 -16.73 2.13
C SER A 27 -1.14 -17.34 3.25
N ALA A 28 -2.11 -16.59 3.80
CA ALA A 28 -3.03 -17.10 4.80
C ALA A 28 -3.90 -18.24 4.24
N ALA A 29 -4.48 -18.05 3.04
CA ALA A 29 -5.32 -19.04 2.39
C ALA A 29 -4.58 -20.37 2.11
N ILE A 30 -3.40 -20.27 1.48
CA ILE A 30 -2.54 -21.44 1.21
C ILE A 30 -2.17 -22.13 2.52
N ARG A 31 -1.74 -21.37 3.54
CA ARG A 31 -1.30 -21.94 4.80
C ARG A 31 -2.44 -22.63 5.56
N LEU A 32 -3.65 -22.08 5.53
CA LEU A 32 -4.84 -22.71 6.12
C LEU A 32 -5.08 -24.09 5.50
N LYS A 33 -5.10 -24.18 4.16
CA LYS A 33 -5.30 -25.45 3.46
C LYS A 33 -4.15 -26.44 3.65
N GLN A 34 -2.91 -25.96 3.76
CA GLN A 34 -1.76 -26.81 4.12
C GLN A 34 -1.88 -27.42 5.52
N LEU A 35 -2.49 -26.69 6.47
CA LEU A 35 -2.68 -27.17 7.85
C LEU A 35 -3.90 -28.08 7.99
N ASN A 36 -4.98 -27.76 7.27
CA ASN A 36 -6.20 -28.56 7.24
C ASN A 36 -6.89 -28.41 5.87
N PRO A 37 -6.80 -29.42 4.99
CA PRO A 37 -7.40 -29.40 3.64
C PRO A 37 -8.92 -29.24 3.62
N GLU A 38 -9.60 -29.68 4.69
CA GLU A 38 -11.07 -29.70 4.79
C GLU A 38 -11.69 -28.34 5.09
N LEU A 39 -10.89 -27.35 5.49
CA LEU A 39 -11.40 -26.01 5.81
C LEU A 39 -11.98 -25.34 4.56
N SER A 40 -13.21 -24.83 4.62
CA SER A 40 -13.73 -23.98 3.55
C SER A 40 -13.17 -22.56 3.68
N VAL A 41 -12.47 -22.09 2.64
CA VAL A 41 -11.75 -20.80 2.65
C VAL A 41 -12.09 -20.01 1.40
N VAL A 42 -12.56 -18.78 1.58
CA VAL A 42 -12.82 -17.83 0.49
C VAL A 42 -11.92 -16.61 0.59
N VAL A 43 -11.42 -16.15 -0.56
CA VAL A 43 -10.67 -14.90 -0.71
C VAL A 43 -11.41 -13.99 -1.67
N VAL A 44 -11.81 -12.80 -1.21
CA VAL A 44 -12.39 -11.77 -2.09
C VAL A 44 -11.35 -10.73 -2.47
N GLU A 45 -11.36 -10.30 -3.74
CA GLU A 45 -10.46 -9.27 -4.26
C GLU A 45 -11.22 -8.27 -5.12
N LYS A 46 -10.98 -6.97 -4.88
CA LYS A 46 -11.63 -5.90 -5.63
C LYS A 46 -11.11 -5.76 -7.07
N GLY A 47 -9.87 -6.18 -7.35
CA GLY A 47 -9.30 -6.17 -8.70
C GLY A 47 -10.04 -7.12 -9.63
N SER A 48 -10.17 -6.75 -10.91
CA SER A 48 -10.79 -7.58 -11.95
C SER A 48 -10.18 -8.98 -12.05
N GLU A 49 -8.91 -9.10 -11.67
CA GLU A 49 -8.18 -10.34 -11.45
C GLU A 49 -7.22 -10.17 -10.26
N VAL A 50 -6.71 -11.29 -9.73
CA VAL A 50 -5.63 -11.25 -8.74
C VAL A 50 -4.42 -10.55 -9.36
N GLY A 51 -3.80 -9.63 -8.63
CA GLY A 51 -2.63 -8.89 -9.11
C GLY A 51 -2.93 -7.56 -9.79
N ALA A 52 -4.15 -7.34 -10.31
CA ALA A 52 -4.53 -6.10 -11.02
C ALA A 52 -4.35 -4.83 -10.17
N HIS A 53 -4.53 -4.95 -8.85
CA HIS A 53 -4.39 -3.85 -7.88
C HIS A 53 -3.08 -3.85 -7.09
N ILE A 54 -2.16 -4.76 -7.41
CA ILE A 54 -0.90 -4.89 -6.69
C ILE A 54 0.15 -3.98 -7.31
N LEU A 55 0.81 -3.19 -6.46
CA LEU A 55 1.89 -2.31 -6.86
C LEU A 55 3.02 -2.34 -5.84
N SER A 56 4.24 -2.56 -6.31
CA SER A 56 5.45 -2.51 -5.47
C SER A 56 6.69 -2.24 -6.33
N GLY A 57 7.71 -1.58 -5.77
CA GLY A 57 9.03 -1.56 -6.40
C GLY A 57 9.61 -2.99 -6.52
N ALA A 58 9.33 -3.84 -5.53
CA ALA A 58 9.54 -5.29 -5.52
C ALA A 58 11.00 -5.77 -5.64
N VAL A 59 11.86 -5.30 -4.73
CA VAL A 59 12.99 -6.11 -4.22
C VAL A 59 12.47 -6.96 -3.06
N ILE A 60 12.22 -8.23 -3.32
CA ILE A 60 11.53 -9.18 -2.43
C ILE A 60 12.55 -10.02 -1.67
N ASP A 61 12.45 -9.98 -0.33
CA ASP A 61 13.13 -10.93 0.53
C ASP A 61 12.36 -12.27 0.47
N PRO A 62 13.01 -13.37 0.05
CA PRO A 62 12.32 -14.62 -0.23
C PRO A 62 11.89 -15.38 1.03
N ALA A 63 12.22 -14.93 2.25
CA ALA A 63 11.94 -15.68 3.49
C ALA A 63 10.46 -16.12 3.64
N GLY A 64 9.51 -15.32 3.16
CA GLY A 64 8.09 -15.68 3.16
C GLY A 64 7.76 -16.81 2.16
N LEU A 65 8.32 -16.74 0.95
CA LEU A 65 8.18 -17.77 -0.08
C LEU A 65 8.88 -19.06 0.31
N ASP A 66 10.09 -18.97 0.87
CA ASP A 66 10.88 -20.11 1.34
C ASP A 66 10.13 -20.96 2.36
N LYS A 67 9.31 -20.33 3.21
CA LYS A 67 8.47 -21.04 4.18
C LYS A 67 7.17 -21.56 3.56
N LEU A 68 6.51 -20.78 2.69
CA LEU A 68 5.17 -21.11 2.19
C LEU A 68 5.19 -22.11 1.02
N VAL A 69 6.12 -21.95 0.08
CA VAL A 69 6.25 -22.73 -1.16
C VAL A 69 7.74 -23.04 -1.37
N PRO A 70 8.34 -24.00 -0.62
CA PRO A 70 9.79 -24.17 -0.55
C PRO A 70 10.50 -24.43 -1.89
N ASP A 71 9.78 -25.01 -2.86
CA ASP A 71 10.24 -25.38 -4.20
C ASP A 71 10.04 -24.26 -5.26
N TRP A 72 9.64 -23.05 -4.84
CA TRP A 72 9.32 -21.94 -5.76
C TRP A 72 10.43 -21.59 -6.76
N ARG A 73 11.70 -21.84 -6.42
CA ARG A 73 12.84 -21.55 -7.29
C ARG A 73 12.94 -22.52 -8.48
N GLU A 74 12.45 -23.73 -8.31
CA GLU A 74 12.47 -24.81 -9.30
C GLU A 74 11.24 -24.75 -10.22
N ASP A 75 10.16 -24.12 -9.75
CA ASP A 75 8.96 -23.86 -10.52
C ASP A 75 9.26 -22.95 -11.74
N ALA A 76 9.09 -23.50 -12.94
CA ALA A 76 9.34 -22.80 -14.19
C ALA A 76 8.46 -21.54 -14.33
N ASP A 77 7.22 -21.59 -13.82
CA ASP A 77 6.23 -20.53 -13.94
C ASP A 77 6.40 -19.44 -12.86
N CYS A 78 7.25 -19.65 -11.86
CA CYS A 78 7.49 -18.63 -10.84
C CYS A 78 8.15 -17.38 -11.47
N PRO A 79 7.56 -16.18 -11.33
CA PRO A 79 8.04 -14.98 -12.03
C PRO A 79 9.31 -14.36 -11.43
N LEU A 80 9.72 -14.76 -10.22
CA LEU A 80 10.91 -14.20 -9.55
C LEU A 80 12.20 -14.88 -10.04
N LYS A 81 12.72 -14.45 -11.20
CA LYS A 81 13.93 -15.03 -11.79
C LYS A 81 15.19 -14.17 -11.64
N THR A 82 15.06 -12.90 -11.26
CA THR A 82 16.21 -11.97 -11.20
C THR A 82 16.70 -11.78 -9.76
N GLN A 83 17.75 -12.50 -9.36
CA GLN A 83 18.43 -12.23 -8.08
C GLN A 83 19.22 -10.91 -8.12
N VAL A 84 19.26 -10.20 -7.00
CA VAL A 84 20.09 -8.99 -6.84
C VAL A 84 21.57 -9.34 -6.90
N LYS A 85 22.33 -8.59 -7.72
CA LYS A 85 23.78 -8.77 -7.95
C LYS A 85 24.62 -7.55 -7.58
N ASP A 86 24.02 -6.36 -7.60
CA ASP A 86 24.70 -5.09 -7.37
C ASP A 86 23.74 -4.14 -6.65
N ASP A 87 24.06 -3.74 -5.44
CA ASP A 87 23.22 -2.90 -4.59
C ASP A 87 23.92 -1.56 -4.32
N ARG A 88 23.23 -0.45 -4.58
CA ARG A 88 23.82 0.89 -4.58
C ARG A 88 22.92 1.91 -3.91
N PHE A 89 23.49 2.73 -3.04
CA PHE A 89 22.80 3.85 -2.42
C PHE A 89 23.52 5.14 -2.73
N TYR A 90 22.75 6.19 -2.98
CA TYR A 90 23.26 7.49 -3.37
C TYR A 90 22.61 8.63 -2.58
N TRP A 91 23.41 9.63 -2.26
CA TRP A 91 22.93 10.96 -1.93
C TRP A 91 22.94 11.82 -3.18
N THR A 92 21.85 12.53 -3.47
CA THR A 92 21.66 13.31 -4.71
C THR A 92 21.57 14.79 -4.43
N THR A 93 22.17 15.58 -5.32
CA THR A 93 22.02 17.03 -5.43
C THR A 93 21.35 17.35 -6.77
N SER A 94 21.12 18.61 -7.11
CA SER A 94 20.59 18.95 -8.44
C SER A 94 21.59 18.73 -9.59
N GLN A 95 22.89 18.60 -9.28
CA GLN A 95 23.96 18.53 -10.28
C GLN A 95 24.58 17.14 -10.42
N GLY A 96 24.32 16.24 -9.48
CA GLY A 96 24.90 14.91 -9.48
C GLY A 96 24.68 14.16 -8.17
N TRP A 97 25.18 12.93 -8.11
CA TRP A 97 25.05 12.06 -6.95
C TRP A 97 26.38 11.56 -6.39
N PHE A 98 26.38 11.21 -5.10
CA PHE A 98 27.51 10.63 -4.40
C PHE A 98 27.14 9.26 -3.86
N ARG A 99 27.96 8.24 -4.16
CA ARG A 99 27.72 6.88 -3.67
C ARG A 99 27.99 6.82 -2.17
N ILE A 100 27.03 6.30 -1.42
CA ILE A 100 27.20 5.92 -0.02
C ILE A 100 27.79 4.50 0.00
N PRO A 101 28.98 4.27 0.59
CA PRO A 101 29.59 2.95 0.60
C PRO A 101 28.75 1.92 1.36
N ASN A 102 28.55 0.72 0.80
CA ASN A 102 27.71 -0.30 1.43
C ASN A 102 28.28 -0.78 2.78
N PHE A 103 29.60 -0.75 2.99
CA PHE A 103 30.22 -1.25 4.21
C PHE A 103 29.93 -0.42 5.47
N ILE A 104 29.50 0.85 5.32
CA ILE A 104 29.07 1.67 6.46
C ILE A 104 27.61 1.43 6.84
N MET A 105 26.85 0.73 6.00
CA MET A 105 25.45 0.42 6.26
C MET A 105 25.33 -0.80 7.18
N PRO A 106 24.31 -0.85 8.05
CA PRO A 106 24.03 -2.02 8.85
C PRO A 106 23.77 -3.27 7.98
N PRO A 107 24.14 -4.48 8.42
CA PRO A 107 24.00 -5.72 7.64
C PRO A 107 22.58 -6.00 7.12
N LEU A 108 21.55 -5.54 7.84
CA LEU A 108 20.13 -5.69 7.46
C LEU A 108 19.76 -5.00 6.14
N MET A 109 20.59 -4.06 5.66
CA MET A 109 20.40 -3.34 4.41
C MET A 109 20.88 -4.13 3.19
N ASN A 110 21.57 -5.26 3.38
CA ASN A 110 22.05 -6.11 2.29
C ASN A 110 20.88 -6.75 1.52
N ASN A 111 20.93 -6.65 0.19
CA ASN A 111 19.90 -7.17 -0.71
C ASN A 111 20.32 -8.39 -1.55
N HIS A 112 21.53 -8.93 -1.43
CA HIS A 112 22.05 -9.97 -2.34
C HIS A 112 21.26 -11.30 -2.29
N HIS A 113 20.55 -11.56 -1.19
CA HIS A 113 19.63 -12.71 -1.07
C HIS A 113 18.24 -12.44 -1.66
N CYS A 114 17.94 -11.19 -2.02
CA CYS A 114 16.64 -10.77 -2.52
C CYS A 114 16.51 -10.96 -4.04
N TYR A 115 15.27 -10.92 -4.51
CA TYR A 115 14.89 -11.04 -5.91
C TYR A 115 14.14 -9.81 -6.38
N ILE A 116 14.34 -9.42 -7.64
CA ILE A 116 13.67 -8.30 -8.30
C ILE A 116 12.60 -8.87 -9.23
N GLY A 117 11.38 -8.32 -9.22
CA GLY A 117 10.32 -8.75 -10.13
C GLY A 117 9.04 -7.92 -9.99
N SER A 118 7.92 -8.48 -10.46
CA SER A 118 6.59 -7.89 -10.25
C SER A 118 5.87 -8.59 -9.10
N LEU A 119 5.45 -7.83 -8.09
CA LEU A 119 4.65 -8.39 -6.99
C LEU A 119 3.25 -8.78 -7.48
N GLY A 120 2.70 -8.06 -8.47
CA GLY A 120 1.44 -8.45 -9.12
C GLY A 120 1.53 -9.83 -9.75
N ASN A 121 2.62 -10.11 -10.49
CA ASN A 121 2.83 -11.43 -11.10
C ASN A 121 3.08 -12.52 -10.04
N VAL A 122 3.77 -12.21 -8.93
CA VAL A 122 3.92 -13.16 -7.82
C VAL A 122 2.54 -13.53 -7.23
N CYS A 123 1.64 -12.57 -7.05
CA CYS A 123 0.28 -12.85 -6.57
C CYS A 123 -0.53 -13.66 -7.60
N ARG A 124 -0.43 -13.34 -8.90
CA ARG A 124 -1.02 -14.13 -9.99
C ARG A 124 -0.52 -15.57 -10.04
N TRP A 125 0.74 -15.80 -9.69
CA TRP A 125 1.33 -17.14 -9.60
C TRP A 125 0.94 -17.87 -8.31
N LEU A 126 0.75 -17.17 -7.18
CA LEU A 126 0.27 -17.75 -5.93
C LEU A 126 -1.22 -18.15 -5.98
N ALA A 127 -2.06 -17.41 -6.71
CA ALA A 127 -3.49 -17.68 -6.82
C ALA A 127 -3.82 -19.11 -7.30
N PRO A 128 -3.33 -19.61 -8.45
CA PRO A 128 -3.62 -20.97 -8.89
C PRO A 128 -3.06 -22.04 -7.94
N LYS A 129 -2.02 -21.74 -7.16
CA LYS A 129 -1.54 -22.65 -6.10
C LYS A 129 -2.52 -22.72 -4.93
N ALA A 130 -3.14 -21.60 -4.57
CA ALA A 130 -4.21 -21.59 -3.57
C ALA A 130 -5.47 -22.31 -4.09
N GLU A 131 -5.88 -22.05 -5.34
CA GLU A 131 -7.02 -22.72 -5.97
C GLU A 131 -6.80 -24.24 -6.08
N ALA A 132 -5.59 -24.69 -6.42
CA ALA A 132 -5.22 -26.10 -6.45
C ALA A 132 -5.33 -26.80 -5.07
N LEU A 133 -5.30 -26.02 -3.98
CA LEU A 133 -5.55 -26.50 -2.61
C LEU A 133 -7.03 -26.39 -2.20
N GLY A 134 -7.92 -26.02 -3.11
CA GLY A 134 -9.36 -25.87 -2.89
C GLY A 134 -9.76 -24.56 -2.20
N VAL A 135 -8.95 -23.51 -2.31
CA VAL A 135 -9.35 -22.15 -1.92
C VAL A 135 -10.25 -21.57 -3.01
N GLU A 136 -11.37 -20.96 -2.61
CA GLU A 136 -12.22 -20.20 -3.52
C GLU A 136 -11.72 -18.76 -3.61
N ILE A 137 -11.39 -18.28 -4.80
CA ILE A 137 -10.91 -16.90 -5.01
C ILE A 137 -11.90 -16.17 -5.91
N TYR A 138 -12.44 -15.06 -5.42
CA TYR A 138 -13.42 -14.24 -6.10
C TYR A 138 -12.84 -12.86 -6.41
N PRO A 139 -12.09 -12.72 -7.53
CA PRO A 139 -11.71 -11.41 -8.05
C PRO A 139 -12.94 -10.69 -8.62
N GLY A 140 -12.88 -9.36 -8.67
CA GLY A 140 -14.00 -8.51 -9.06
C GLY A 140 -15.03 -8.28 -7.96
N PHE A 141 -14.82 -8.80 -6.75
CA PHE A 141 -15.73 -8.64 -5.61
C PHE A 141 -15.07 -7.84 -4.50
N ALA A 142 -15.47 -6.58 -4.35
CA ALA A 142 -15.01 -5.73 -3.26
C ALA A 142 -15.81 -6.01 -1.98
N ALA A 143 -15.15 -6.35 -0.88
CA ALA A 143 -15.79 -6.32 0.43
C ALA A 143 -16.09 -4.86 0.81
N ALA A 144 -17.37 -4.53 0.95
CA ALA A 144 -17.84 -3.17 1.17
C ALA A 144 -18.35 -2.92 2.60
N GLU A 145 -18.73 -3.99 3.32
CA GLU A 145 -19.33 -3.91 4.65
C GLU A 145 -18.79 -5.02 5.56
N VAL A 146 -18.57 -4.69 6.84
CA VAL A 146 -18.29 -5.70 7.88
C VAL A 146 -19.60 -6.13 8.51
N LEU A 147 -19.83 -7.44 8.60
CA LEU A 147 -21.00 -8.01 9.25
C LEU A 147 -20.67 -8.38 10.69
N TYR A 148 -21.58 -8.05 11.60
CA TYR A 148 -21.46 -8.35 13.03
C TYR A 148 -22.59 -9.27 13.50
N ASP A 149 -22.32 -10.10 14.51
CA ASP A 149 -23.34 -10.83 15.24
C ASP A 149 -23.98 -9.97 16.35
N ASP A 150 -24.97 -10.53 17.05
CA ASP A 150 -25.68 -9.84 18.13
C ASP A 150 -24.79 -9.48 19.33
N LYS A 151 -23.59 -10.09 19.43
CA LYS A 151 -22.59 -9.82 20.48
C LYS A 151 -21.55 -8.79 20.02
N GLY A 152 -21.66 -8.31 18.78
CA GLY A 152 -20.72 -7.37 18.16
C GLY A 152 -19.43 -8.02 17.68
N ALA A 153 -19.35 -9.35 17.60
CA ALA A 153 -18.24 -10.05 16.97
C ALA A 153 -18.38 -10.03 15.45
N VAL A 154 -17.26 -10.00 14.73
CA VAL A 154 -17.28 -10.07 13.27
C VAL A 154 -17.71 -11.47 12.84
N ARG A 155 -18.73 -11.54 11.98
CA ARG A 155 -19.25 -12.79 11.42
C ARG A 155 -18.99 -12.96 9.93
N GLY A 156 -18.37 -11.98 9.28
CA GLY A 156 -18.15 -12.00 7.84
C GLY A 156 -18.07 -10.61 7.22
N ILE A 157 -18.26 -10.56 5.90
CA ILE A 157 -18.38 -9.33 5.12
C ILE A 157 -19.54 -9.42 4.14
N ALA A 158 -19.98 -8.28 3.62
CA ALA A 158 -20.78 -8.25 2.41
C ALA A 158 -20.01 -7.62 1.25
N THR A 159 -20.20 -8.15 0.06
CA THR A 159 -19.70 -7.53 -1.17
C THR A 159 -20.49 -6.26 -1.50
N GLY A 160 -19.91 -5.37 -2.30
CA GLY A 160 -20.60 -4.18 -2.77
C GLY A 160 -21.78 -4.52 -3.69
N ASP A 161 -22.88 -3.78 -3.54
CA ASP A 161 -23.98 -3.77 -4.50
C ASP A 161 -23.49 -3.27 -5.87
N MET A 162 -24.10 -3.77 -6.95
CA MET A 162 -23.82 -3.36 -8.33
C MET A 162 -25.06 -2.74 -8.97
N GLY A 163 -24.86 -1.88 -9.97
CA GLY A 163 -25.97 -1.27 -10.72
C GLY A 163 -26.65 -0.15 -9.93
N ILE A 164 -25.89 0.59 -9.13
CA ILE A 164 -26.37 1.83 -8.50
C ILE A 164 -25.90 3.00 -9.38
N ALA A 165 -26.81 3.90 -9.76
CA ALA A 165 -26.50 5.09 -10.54
C ALA A 165 -25.77 6.14 -9.69
N ARG A 166 -25.17 7.14 -10.32
CA ARG A 166 -24.41 8.20 -9.65
C ARG A 166 -25.23 8.98 -8.61
N ASP A 167 -26.52 9.14 -8.84
CA ASP A 167 -27.46 9.81 -7.94
C ASP A 167 -27.97 8.93 -6.80
N GLY A 168 -27.60 7.65 -6.79
CA GLY A 168 -28.00 6.65 -5.79
C GLY A 168 -29.25 5.85 -6.16
N THR A 169 -29.87 6.10 -7.32
CA THR A 169 -31.00 5.29 -7.80
C THR A 169 -30.54 3.92 -8.29
N HIS A 170 -31.41 2.92 -8.20
CA HIS A 170 -31.13 1.58 -8.70
C HIS A 170 -31.37 1.53 -10.22
N LYS A 171 -30.40 1.01 -10.96
CA LYS A 171 -30.54 0.71 -12.39
C LYS A 171 -31.32 -0.59 -12.59
N ASP A 172 -31.76 -0.84 -13.83
CA ASP A 172 -32.36 -2.13 -14.21
C ASP A 172 -31.43 -3.33 -13.97
N SER A 173 -30.11 -3.09 -13.91
CA SER A 173 -29.08 -4.08 -13.60
C SER A 173 -28.74 -4.19 -12.11
N TYR A 174 -29.51 -3.54 -11.22
CA TYR A 174 -29.22 -3.55 -9.78
C TYR A 174 -29.16 -4.97 -9.24
N THR A 175 -28.05 -5.28 -8.57
CA THR A 175 -27.84 -6.56 -7.89
C THR A 175 -27.28 -6.27 -6.51
N ARG A 176 -27.97 -6.76 -5.48
CA ARG A 176 -27.52 -6.63 -4.10
C ARG A 176 -26.27 -7.47 -3.89
N GLY A 177 -25.31 -6.95 -3.13
CA GLY A 177 -24.11 -7.69 -2.75
C GLY A 177 -24.44 -8.93 -1.91
N MET A 178 -23.52 -9.88 -1.86
CA MET A 178 -23.65 -11.16 -1.18
C MET A 178 -22.97 -11.13 0.19
N GLU A 179 -23.54 -11.79 1.18
CA GLU A 179 -22.90 -12.02 2.48
C GLU A 179 -21.97 -13.24 2.41
N LEU A 180 -20.72 -13.05 2.80
CA LEU A 180 -19.76 -14.13 2.99
C LEU A 180 -19.52 -14.26 4.49
N LEU A 181 -20.12 -15.29 5.08
CA LEU A 181 -20.10 -15.54 6.51
C LEU A 181 -18.94 -16.47 6.85
N GLY A 182 -18.19 -16.14 7.89
CA GLY A 182 -17.00 -16.88 8.30
C GLY A 182 -16.97 -17.09 9.81
N LYS A 183 -16.50 -18.26 10.27
CA LYS A 183 -16.16 -18.46 11.69
C LYS A 183 -15.05 -17.51 12.14
N TYR A 184 -14.12 -17.20 11.24
CA TYR A 184 -13.17 -16.10 11.38
C TYR A 184 -13.01 -15.33 10.06
N THR A 185 -12.79 -14.02 10.15
CA THR A 185 -12.50 -13.15 8.99
C THR A 185 -11.12 -12.51 9.11
N LEU A 186 -10.27 -12.68 8.10
CA LEU A 186 -8.94 -12.07 8.03
C LEU A 186 -8.93 -10.87 7.07
N PHE A 187 -8.55 -9.71 7.55
CA PHE A 187 -8.52 -8.48 6.77
C PHE A 187 -7.12 -8.20 6.24
N ALA A 188 -6.97 -8.34 4.91
CA ALA A 188 -5.71 -8.28 4.16
C ALA A 188 -5.71 -7.19 3.08
N GLU A 189 -6.51 -6.13 3.23
CA GLU A 189 -6.71 -5.03 2.25
C GLU A 189 -5.44 -4.22 1.92
N GLY A 190 -4.37 -4.44 2.69
CA GLY A 190 -3.10 -3.72 2.57
C GLY A 190 -3.14 -2.32 3.22
N ALA A 191 -2.22 -1.45 2.79
CA ALA A 191 -2.06 -0.12 3.38
C ALA A 191 -3.36 0.68 3.30
N ARG A 192 -3.83 1.14 4.47
CA ARG A 192 -5.07 1.93 4.62
C ARG A 192 -6.29 1.22 4.00
N GLY A 193 -6.51 -0.03 4.41
CA GLY A 193 -7.74 -0.78 4.15
C GLY A 193 -8.99 -0.01 4.62
N SER A 194 -10.06 -0.05 3.84
CA SER A 194 -11.31 0.65 4.14
C SER A 194 -12.03 0.02 5.32
N LEU A 195 -12.14 -1.31 5.33
CA LEU A 195 -12.77 -2.05 6.43
C LEU A 195 -11.82 -2.11 7.63
N SER A 196 -10.52 -2.28 7.38
CA SER A 196 -9.48 -2.26 8.42
C SER A 196 -9.50 -0.94 9.19
N LYS A 197 -9.67 0.21 8.51
CA LYS A 197 -9.84 1.52 9.17
C LYS A 197 -11.07 1.56 10.08
N GLN A 198 -12.20 0.98 9.63
CA GLN A 198 -13.42 0.92 10.42
C GLN A 198 -13.25 0.00 11.64
N LEU A 199 -12.64 -1.18 11.46
CA LEU A 199 -12.38 -2.15 12.53
C LEU A 199 -11.44 -1.59 13.59
N ILE A 200 -10.38 -0.89 13.18
CA ILE A 200 -9.46 -0.20 14.11
C ILE A 200 -10.25 0.78 14.99
N ALA A 201 -11.15 1.56 14.41
CA ALA A 201 -11.98 2.51 15.16
C ALA A 201 -13.01 1.79 16.05
N GLN A 202 -13.74 0.82 15.50
CA GLN A 202 -14.82 0.08 16.17
C GLN A 202 -14.32 -0.64 17.42
N PHE A 203 -13.20 -1.34 17.31
CA PHE A 203 -12.61 -2.12 18.41
C PHE A 203 -11.51 -1.36 19.17
N LYS A 204 -11.26 -0.08 18.83
CA LYS A 204 -10.20 0.76 19.41
C LYS A 204 -8.83 0.08 19.40
N LEU A 205 -8.51 -0.58 18.27
CA LEU A 205 -7.31 -1.40 18.14
C LEU A 205 -6.02 -0.58 18.25
N ASP A 206 -6.10 0.72 17.97
CA ASP A 206 -4.97 1.64 18.00
C ASP A 206 -4.75 2.32 19.38
N ALA A 207 -5.56 2.00 20.40
CA ALA A 207 -5.52 2.66 21.72
C ALA A 207 -4.15 2.64 22.41
N ASN A 208 -3.31 1.63 22.12
CA ASN A 208 -1.98 1.45 22.70
C ASN A 208 -0.87 1.48 21.63
N SER A 209 -1.11 2.14 20.49
CA SER A 209 -0.14 2.29 19.40
C SER A 209 0.07 3.76 19.04
N GLU A 210 1.22 4.08 18.47
CA GLU A 210 1.49 5.41 17.92
C GLU A 210 0.67 5.64 16.63
N PRO A 211 0.39 6.90 16.26
CA PRO A 211 -0.32 7.21 15.02
C PRO A 211 0.32 6.51 13.82
N PRO A 212 -0.47 5.95 12.89
CA PRO A 212 0.07 5.34 11.69
C PRO A 212 0.74 6.40 10.82
N LYS A 213 1.85 5.99 10.21
CA LYS A 213 2.60 6.78 9.23
C LYS A 213 2.52 6.14 7.87
N PHE A 214 2.57 6.95 6.82
CA PHE A 214 2.48 6.52 5.45
C PHE A 214 3.41 7.33 4.54
N GLY A 215 3.79 6.71 3.43
CA GLY A 215 4.33 7.36 2.25
C GLY A 215 3.44 7.08 1.04
N ILE A 216 3.58 7.87 -0.01
CA ILE A 216 3.02 7.56 -1.33
C ILE A 216 4.16 7.13 -2.24
N GLY A 217 4.08 5.88 -2.72
CA GLY A 217 4.97 5.37 -3.76
C GLY A 217 4.34 5.56 -5.13
N LEU A 218 5.08 6.18 -6.04
CA LEU A 218 4.78 6.24 -7.47
C LEU A 218 5.76 5.33 -8.20
N LYS A 219 5.28 4.58 -9.19
CA LYS A 219 6.10 3.62 -9.94
C LYS A 219 5.80 3.74 -11.43
N GLU A 220 6.84 3.58 -12.22
CA GLU A 220 6.77 3.28 -13.65
C GLU A 220 7.60 2.03 -13.96
N VAL A 221 7.21 1.30 -15.00
CA VAL A 221 8.03 0.24 -15.60
C VAL A 221 8.49 0.72 -16.97
N TRP A 222 9.78 0.58 -17.24
CA TRP A 222 10.40 1.03 -18.49
C TRP A 222 11.09 -0.13 -19.19
N GLN A 223 10.95 -0.17 -20.51
CA GLN A 223 11.85 -0.90 -21.40
C GLN A 223 12.98 0.05 -21.80
N ILE A 224 14.22 -0.31 -21.52
CA ILE A 224 15.39 0.54 -21.83
C ILE A 224 16.30 -0.10 -22.88
N ASP A 225 17.25 0.68 -23.38
CA ASP A 225 18.35 0.19 -24.22
C ASP A 225 19.10 -0.96 -23.52
N PRO A 226 19.19 -2.16 -24.13
CA PRO A 226 19.93 -3.29 -23.59
C PRO A 226 21.39 -2.97 -23.22
N ALA A 227 22.05 -2.05 -23.92
CA ALA A 227 23.43 -1.66 -23.62
C ALA A 227 23.57 -0.96 -22.25
N LYS A 228 22.53 -0.22 -21.85
CA LYS A 228 22.44 0.50 -20.56
C LYS A 228 21.94 -0.41 -19.42
N HIS A 229 21.25 -1.50 -19.75
CA HIS A 229 20.67 -2.41 -18.77
C HIS A 229 21.74 -3.23 -18.02
N LYS A 230 21.54 -3.38 -16.69
CA LYS A 230 22.43 -4.13 -15.79
C LYS A 230 21.60 -5.06 -14.90
N LYS A 231 21.16 -6.21 -15.43
CA LYS A 231 20.27 -7.17 -14.77
C LYS A 231 20.74 -7.51 -13.34
N GLY A 232 19.83 -7.38 -12.36
CA GLY A 232 20.12 -7.62 -10.95
C GLY A 232 20.67 -6.39 -10.21
N ARG A 233 20.81 -5.23 -10.85
CA ARG A 233 21.20 -3.99 -10.18
C ARG A 233 20.01 -3.35 -9.46
N VAL A 234 20.25 -2.93 -8.22
CA VAL A 234 19.35 -2.19 -7.35
C VAL A 234 20.00 -0.85 -7.01
N GLN A 235 19.27 0.25 -7.19
CA GLN A 235 19.70 1.60 -6.84
C GLN A 235 18.64 2.30 -6.00
N HIS A 236 19.09 2.98 -4.95
CA HIS A 236 18.27 3.84 -4.10
C HIS A 236 18.91 5.23 -4.01
N THR A 237 18.09 6.28 -4.02
CA THR A 237 18.59 7.65 -3.84
C THR A 237 17.80 8.39 -2.77
N LEU A 238 18.51 9.24 -2.02
CA LEU A 238 17.97 10.22 -1.08
C LEU A 238 18.48 11.61 -1.45
N GLY A 239 17.80 12.66 -0.99
CA GLY A 239 18.14 14.05 -1.31
C GLY A 239 17.27 14.60 -2.45
N TRP A 240 17.91 15.24 -3.43
CA TRP A 240 17.21 15.90 -4.54
C TRP A 240 16.25 14.95 -5.29
N PRO A 241 15.05 15.40 -5.70
CA PRO A 241 14.56 16.79 -5.67
C PRO A 241 13.91 17.25 -4.36
N LEU A 242 13.88 16.40 -3.33
CA LEU A 242 13.28 16.74 -2.05
C LEU A 242 14.17 17.70 -1.23
N LYS A 243 13.52 18.58 -0.47
CA LYS A 243 14.16 19.38 0.58
C LYS A 243 14.48 18.49 1.78
N ASP A 244 15.44 18.88 2.63
CA ASP A 244 15.84 18.07 3.79
C ASP A 244 14.69 17.74 4.75
N LYS A 245 13.73 18.67 4.93
CA LYS A 245 12.52 18.46 5.75
C LYS A 245 11.47 17.54 5.13
N THR A 246 11.60 17.21 3.85
CA THR A 246 10.70 16.33 3.13
C THR A 246 11.34 14.96 2.98
N GLY A 247 10.94 14.02 3.82
CA GLY A 247 11.46 12.65 3.71
C GLY A 247 10.87 11.90 2.52
N GLY A 248 11.70 11.05 1.91
CA GLY A 248 11.38 10.30 0.72
C GLY A 248 12.65 9.94 -0.05
N GLY A 249 12.48 9.35 -1.24
CA GLY A 249 13.60 8.93 -2.07
C GLY A 249 13.17 8.11 -3.28
N SER A 250 14.13 7.76 -4.11
CA SER A 250 13.88 6.94 -5.30
C SER A 250 14.28 5.49 -5.12
N PHE A 251 13.72 4.66 -5.99
CA PHE A 251 14.24 3.34 -6.28
C PHE A 251 14.33 3.12 -7.79
N LEU A 252 15.31 2.32 -8.22
CA LEU A 252 15.54 1.97 -9.61
C LEU A 252 16.16 0.58 -9.70
N TYR A 253 15.41 -0.38 -10.24
CA TYR A 253 15.76 -1.81 -10.23
C TYR A 253 15.74 -2.40 -11.64
N HIS A 254 16.83 -3.07 -12.02
CA HIS A 254 17.00 -3.69 -13.32
C HIS A 254 16.64 -5.18 -13.28
N TYR A 255 15.66 -5.62 -14.07
CA TYR A 255 15.15 -6.98 -14.04
C TYR A 255 14.67 -7.47 -15.41
N ASP A 256 14.54 -8.79 -15.53
CA ASP A 256 14.05 -9.50 -16.71
C ASP A 256 14.68 -9.00 -18.02
N ASP A 257 13.88 -8.86 -19.07
CA ASP A 257 14.31 -8.58 -20.44
C ASP A 257 14.49 -7.07 -20.67
N ASN A 258 15.53 -6.51 -20.05
CA ASN A 258 15.90 -5.10 -20.13
C ASN A 258 14.85 -4.12 -19.57
N ARG A 259 14.13 -4.57 -18.53
CA ARG A 259 13.17 -3.76 -17.82
C ARG A 259 13.80 -3.05 -16.64
N VAL A 260 13.30 -1.85 -16.36
CA VAL A 260 13.63 -1.08 -15.16
C VAL A 260 12.35 -0.69 -14.45
N ALA A 261 12.23 -1.10 -13.19
CA ALA A 261 11.22 -0.58 -12.28
C ALA A 261 11.82 0.65 -11.62
N VAL A 262 11.24 1.81 -11.89
CA VAL A 262 11.66 3.09 -11.29
C VAL A 262 10.51 3.67 -10.51
N GLY A 263 10.79 4.24 -9.35
CA GLY A 263 9.77 4.91 -8.59
C GLY A 263 10.33 5.88 -7.57
N PHE A 264 9.40 6.59 -6.95
CA PHE A 264 9.69 7.63 -5.99
C PHE A 264 8.69 7.56 -4.85
N VAL A 265 9.20 7.62 -3.63
CA VAL A 265 8.41 7.64 -2.41
C VAL A 265 8.50 9.03 -1.80
N VAL A 266 7.36 9.60 -1.45
CA VAL A 266 7.29 10.80 -0.62
C VAL A 266 6.55 10.45 0.67
N HIS A 267 7.17 10.72 1.80
CA HIS A 267 6.53 10.51 3.08
C HIS A 267 5.37 11.49 3.27
N LEU A 268 4.19 11.01 3.63
CA LEU A 268 2.99 11.84 3.74
C LEU A 268 3.02 12.77 4.98
N ASN A 269 4.08 12.75 5.78
CA ASN A 269 4.30 13.73 6.84
C ASN A 269 4.98 15.04 6.37
N TYR A 270 5.06 15.30 5.06
CA TYR A 270 5.54 16.60 4.53
C TYR A 270 4.66 17.77 4.96
N ASP A 271 5.23 18.97 5.02
CA ASP A 271 4.62 20.19 5.56
C ASP A 271 4.16 21.18 4.47
N ASP A 272 4.90 21.26 3.36
CA ASP A 272 4.64 22.16 2.23
C ASP A 272 3.38 21.75 1.44
N PRO A 273 2.28 22.53 1.47
CA PRO A 273 1.04 22.19 0.79
C PRO A 273 1.13 22.32 -0.73
N TYR A 274 2.19 22.93 -1.27
CA TYR A 274 2.43 23.04 -2.72
C TYR A 274 3.25 21.88 -3.29
N LEU A 275 3.73 20.96 -2.44
CA LEU A 275 4.44 19.78 -2.89
C LEU A 275 3.52 18.80 -3.63
N SER A 276 3.97 18.37 -4.81
CA SER A 276 3.31 17.35 -5.60
C SER A 276 4.21 16.11 -5.72
N PRO A 277 3.89 14.99 -5.05
CA PRO A 277 4.69 13.77 -5.13
C PRO A 277 4.86 13.24 -6.57
N PHE A 278 3.83 13.45 -7.41
CA PHE A 278 3.90 13.12 -8.82
C PHE A 278 4.95 13.96 -9.55
N ASP A 279 4.92 15.28 -9.38
CA ASP A 279 5.82 16.16 -10.11
C ASP A 279 7.26 16.03 -9.60
N GLU A 280 7.48 15.74 -8.30
CA GLU A 280 8.81 15.38 -7.78
C GLU A 280 9.35 14.09 -8.41
N PHE A 281 8.50 13.07 -8.61
CA PHE A 281 8.92 11.86 -9.30
C PHE A 281 9.30 12.14 -10.77
N GLN A 282 8.47 12.89 -11.49
CA GLN A 282 8.78 13.25 -12.88
C GLN A 282 10.07 14.09 -12.97
N ARG A 283 10.28 15.01 -12.02
CA ARG A 283 11.49 15.82 -11.89
C ARG A 283 12.72 14.97 -11.54
N PHE A 284 12.60 13.98 -10.66
CA PHE A 284 13.71 13.08 -10.33
C PHE A 284 14.31 12.41 -11.58
N LYS A 285 13.47 11.96 -12.51
CA LYS A 285 13.92 11.32 -13.76
C LYS A 285 14.73 12.25 -14.67
N THR A 286 14.68 13.57 -14.46
CA THR A 286 15.49 14.53 -15.22
C THR A 286 16.88 14.76 -14.62
N HIS A 287 17.21 14.13 -13.49
CA HIS A 287 18.54 14.21 -12.88
C HIS A 287 19.60 13.73 -13.89
N PRO A 288 20.76 14.40 -14.03
CA PRO A 288 21.76 14.06 -15.06
C PRO A 288 22.21 12.60 -15.01
N ASP A 289 22.47 12.05 -13.82
CA ASP A 289 22.87 10.65 -13.66
C ASP A 289 21.75 9.61 -13.86
N VAL A 290 20.51 10.04 -14.07
CA VAL A 290 19.33 9.16 -14.23
C VAL A 290 18.76 9.27 -15.64
N ARG A 291 18.74 10.48 -16.19
CA ARG A 291 18.08 10.84 -17.46
C ARG A 291 18.53 9.94 -18.61
N GLU A 292 19.83 9.75 -18.76
CA GLU A 292 20.41 8.96 -19.86
C GLU A 292 19.91 7.53 -19.89
N LEU A 293 19.49 6.95 -18.74
CA LEU A 293 18.96 5.60 -18.69
C LEU A 293 17.67 5.44 -19.50
N PHE A 294 16.84 6.49 -19.50
CA PHE A 294 15.51 6.47 -20.11
C PHE A 294 15.49 7.05 -21.54
N GLU A 295 16.58 7.67 -21.99
CA GLU A 295 16.69 8.18 -23.35
C GLU A 295 16.58 7.05 -24.39
N GLY A 296 15.59 7.19 -25.28
CA GLY A 296 15.23 6.16 -26.27
C GLY A 296 14.43 4.98 -25.70
N GLY A 297 14.17 4.96 -24.39
CA GLY A 297 13.37 3.95 -23.73
C GLY A 297 11.86 4.15 -23.94
N LYS A 298 11.09 3.12 -23.61
CA LYS A 298 9.63 3.13 -23.64
C LYS A 298 9.07 2.92 -22.24
N ARG A 299 8.29 3.88 -21.76
CA ARG A 299 7.48 3.72 -20.55
C ARG A 299 6.33 2.75 -20.84
N LEU A 300 6.24 1.68 -20.08
CA LEU A 300 5.27 0.59 -20.28
C LEU A 300 4.06 0.72 -19.36
N ALA A 301 4.28 1.06 -18.09
CA ALA A 301 3.23 1.09 -17.07
C ALA A 301 3.45 2.23 -16.08
N TYR A 302 2.38 2.64 -15.41
CA TYR A 302 2.40 3.60 -14.31
C TYR A 302 1.43 3.18 -13.20
N GLY A 303 1.74 3.53 -11.96
CA GLY A 303 0.79 3.42 -10.86
C GLY A 303 1.26 4.10 -9.60
N ALA A 304 0.39 4.13 -8.60
CA ALA A 304 0.71 4.65 -7.28
C ALA A 304 0.01 3.89 -6.15
N ARG A 305 0.66 3.80 -4.99
CA ARG A 305 0.11 3.13 -3.81
C ARG A 305 0.68 3.73 -2.54
N ALA A 306 -0.16 3.95 -1.53
CA ALA A 306 0.30 4.28 -0.19
C ALA A 306 1.06 3.09 0.43
N ILE A 307 2.09 3.40 1.20
CA ILE A 307 2.94 2.43 1.91
C ILE A 307 2.86 2.79 3.39
N THR A 308 2.73 1.80 4.26
CA THR A 308 2.81 2.05 5.71
C THR A 308 4.27 2.30 6.10
N GLU A 309 4.51 3.30 6.92
CA GLU A 309 5.83 3.71 7.38
C GLU A 309 5.94 3.82 8.91
N GLY A 310 4.87 3.51 9.63
CA GLY A 310 4.82 3.62 11.09
C GLY A 310 5.72 2.59 11.80
N GLY A 311 5.95 1.44 11.18
CA GLY A 311 6.78 0.39 11.74
C GLY A 311 6.25 -0.11 13.09
N TYR A 312 7.17 -0.64 13.90
CA TYR A 312 6.85 -1.35 15.16
C TYR A 312 5.91 -0.58 16.10
N GLN A 313 6.07 0.74 16.22
CA GLN A 313 5.29 1.56 17.16
C GLN A 313 3.83 1.77 16.74
N SER A 314 3.55 1.71 15.44
CA SER A 314 2.22 1.99 14.89
C SER A 314 1.41 0.74 14.57
N VAL A 315 1.93 -0.46 14.89
CA VAL A 315 1.17 -1.69 14.73
C VAL A 315 0.02 -1.67 15.76
N PRO A 316 -1.26 -1.67 15.33
CA PRO A 316 -2.38 -1.72 16.25
C PRO A 316 -2.48 -3.13 16.87
N LYS A 317 -3.40 -3.32 17.82
CA LYS A 317 -3.86 -4.66 18.19
C LYS A 317 -4.37 -5.37 16.94
N LEU A 318 -3.93 -6.61 16.73
CA LEU A 318 -4.17 -7.33 15.49
C LEU A 318 -5.46 -8.14 15.49
N SER A 319 -5.89 -8.63 16.65
CA SER A 319 -7.05 -9.49 16.80
C SER A 319 -8.22 -8.78 17.48
N PHE A 320 -9.42 -9.25 17.16
CA PHE A 320 -10.70 -8.85 17.72
C PHE A 320 -11.67 -10.04 17.64
N PRO A 321 -12.83 -10.01 18.33
CA PRO A 321 -13.80 -11.09 18.23
C PRO A 321 -14.20 -11.38 16.78
N GLY A 322 -13.94 -12.60 16.32
CA GLY A 322 -14.30 -13.08 14.98
C GLY A 322 -13.32 -12.72 13.86
N GLY A 323 -12.17 -12.09 14.15
CA GLY A 323 -11.23 -11.77 13.08
C GLY A 323 -9.88 -11.19 13.48
N ALA A 324 -9.08 -10.88 12.46
CA ALA A 324 -7.76 -10.29 12.63
C ALA A 324 -7.27 -9.46 11.42
N LEU A 325 -6.36 -8.52 11.67
CA LEU A 325 -5.62 -7.77 10.66
C LEU A 325 -4.32 -8.51 10.28
N ILE A 326 -4.03 -8.58 8.98
CA ILE A 326 -2.79 -9.16 8.45
C ILE A 326 -2.13 -8.27 7.38
N GLY A 327 -0.83 -8.44 7.19
CA GLY A 327 -0.05 -7.73 6.18
C GLY A 327 0.06 -6.22 6.42
N CYS A 328 0.05 -5.45 5.33
CA CYS A 328 0.15 -4.00 5.41
C CYS A 328 -1.12 -3.33 5.98
N ALA A 329 -2.23 -4.07 6.17
CA ALA A 329 -3.37 -3.57 6.94
C ALA A 329 -2.99 -3.36 8.41
N ALA A 330 -2.08 -4.19 8.94
CA ALA A 330 -1.48 -4.07 10.26
C ALA A 330 -0.22 -3.19 10.30
N GLY A 331 0.29 -2.72 9.15
CA GLY A 331 1.46 -1.84 9.08
C GLY A 331 2.83 -2.52 9.08
N PHE A 332 2.91 -3.80 8.69
CA PHE A 332 4.14 -4.60 8.72
C PHE A 332 5.17 -4.31 7.60
N VAL A 333 5.60 -3.06 7.48
CA VAL A 333 6.66 -2.65 6.54
C VAL A 333 7.92 -2.26 7.31
N ASN A 334 9.05 -2.84 6.90
CA ASN A 334 10.37 -2.41 7.29
C ASN A 334 10.81 -1.23 6.42
N VAL A 335 10.71 -0.02 6.96
CA VAL A 335 10.89 1.23 6.20
C VAL A 335 12.31 1.39 5.65
N PRO A 336 13.39 1.23 6.45
CA PRO A 336 14.75 1.40 5.90
C PRO A 336 15.07 0.41 4.79
N ARG A 337 14.58 -0.83 4.91
CA ARG A 337 14.78 -1.86 3.87
C ARG A 337 13.86 -1.67 2.66
N ILE A 338 12.82 -0.84 2.78
CA ILE A 338 11.71 -0.66 1.83
C ILE A 338 11.06 -2.01 1.51
N LYS A 339 10.81 -2.82 2.55
CA LYS A 339 10.30 -4.20 2.41
C LYS A 339 9.17 -4.47 3.37
N GLY A 340 8.03 -4.89 2.83
CA GLY A 340 6.90 -5.40 3.61
C GLY A 340 6.39 -6.76 3.16
N VAL A 341 6.80 -7.26 1.99
CA VAL A 341 6.24 -8.49 1.40
C VAL A 341 6.50 -9.71 2.28
N HIS A 342 7.74 -9.90 2.74
CA HIS A 342 8.13 -11.03 3.61
C HIS A 342 7.37 -11.02 4.93
N ASN A 343 7.22 -9.85 5.56
CA ASN A 343 6.43 -9.71 6.78
C ASN A 343 4.93 -9.88 6.52
N ALA A 344 4.42 -9.45 5.37
CA ALA A 344 3.03 -9.63 5.00
C ALA A 344 2.69 -11.12 4.81
N MET A 345 3.50 -11.85 4.05
CA MET A 345 3.36 -13.30 3.90
C MET A 345 3.51 -14.01 5.26
N GLY A 346 4.52 -13.62 6.05
CA GLY A 346 4.75 -14.14 7.39
C GLY A 346 3.54 -13.96 8.31
N SER A 347 2.91 -12.78 8.29
CA SER A 347 1.73 -12.49 9.11
C SER A 347 0.50 -13.29 8.67
N GLY A 348 0.33 -13.50 7.36
CA GLY A 348 -0.74 -14.35 6.83
C GLY A 348 -0.58 -15.80 7.29
N MET A 349 0.63 -16.35 7.20
CA MET A 349 0.92 -17.68 7.71
C MET A 349 0.74 -17.79 9.23
N LEU A 350 1.19 -16.79 10.00
CA LEU A 350 1.06 -16.79 11.45
C LEU A 350 -0.41 -16.75 11.87
N ALA A 351 -1.22 -15.88 11.25
CA ALA A 351 -2.66 -15.83 11.51
C ALA A 351 -3.34 -17.16 11.14
N ALA A 352 -3.00 -17.75 9.99
CA ALA A 352 -3.50 -19.05 9.56
C ALA A 352 -3.21 -20.17 10.57
N GLU A 353 -1.98 -20.21 11.12
CA GLU A 353 -1.59 -21.18 12.16
C GLU A 353 -2.49 -21.07 13.41
N HIS A 354 -2.80 -19.85 13.85
CA HIS A 354 -3.68 -19.63 15.01
C HIS A 354 -5.18 -19.86 14.71
N VAL A 355 -5.65 -19.50 13.51
CA VAL A 355 -7.02 -19.77 13.08
C VAL A 355 -7.28 -21.27 12.98
N ALA A 356 -6.38 -22.01 12.32
CA ALA A 356 -6.51 -23.47 12.17
C ALA A 356 -6.49 -24.17 13.53
N ALA A 357 -5.63 -23.73 14.47
CA ALA A 357 -5.60 -24.27 15.82
C ALA A 357 -6.91 -23.99 16.59
N ALA A 358 -7.46 -22.77 16.47
CA ALA A 358 -8.73 -22.41 17.11
C ALA A 358 -9.90 -23.24 16.56
N LEU A 359 -10.02 -23.34 15.23
CA LEU A 359 -11.03 -24.18 14.56
C LEU A 359 -10.89 -25.66 14.92
N GLY A 360 -9.66 -26.19 14.97
CA GLY A 360 -9.38 -27.56 15.40
C GLY A 360 -9.77 -27.84 16.86
N ALA A 361 -9.79 -26.81 17.70
CA ALA A 361 -10.30 -26.87 19.08
C ALA A 361 -11.83 -26.62 19.18
N GLY A 362 -12.53 -26.50 18.05
CA GLY A 362 -13.97 -26.23 18.00
C GLY A 362 -14.36 -24.79 18.33
N ARG A 363 -13.41 -23.85 18.34
CA ARG A 363 -13.69 -22.41 18.56
C ARG A 363 -14.16 -21.74 17.27
N ALA A 364 -14.97 -20.69 17.41
CA ALA A 364 -15.46 -19.84 16.33
C ALA A 364 -15.89 -18.48 16.88
N GLY A 365 -15.71 -17.40 16.12
CA GLY A 365 -16.23 -16.06 16.42
C GLY A 365 -15.60 -15.35 17.63
N ASP A 366 -14.72 -16.00 18.38
CA ASP A 366 -14.03 -15.41 19.51
C ASP A 366 -12.73 -14.70 19.09
N GLU A 367 -12.01 -14.12 20.04
CA GLU A 367 -10.78 -13.39 19.74
C GLU A 367 -9.56 -14.33 19.66
N LEU A 368 -8.77 -14.19 18.60
CA LEU A 368 -7.49 -14.87 18.42
C LEU A 368 -6.36 -14.20 19.21
N VAL A 369 -6.47 -14.20 20.55
CA VAL A 369 -5.51 -13.54 21.45
C VAL A 369 -4.08 -14.04 21.26
N ASP A 370 -3.91 -15.33 20.95
CA ASP A 370 -2.58 -15.92 20.76
C ASP A 370 -1.84 -15.35 19.55
N TYR A 371 -2.55 -14.98 18.47
CA TYR A 371 -1.95 -14.30 17.31
C TYR A 371 -1.41 -12.91 17.69
N GLU A 372 -2.19 -12.13 18.45
CA GLU A 372 -1.74 -10.82 18.98
C GLU A 372 -0.51 -10.97 19.88
N ASN A 373 -0.46 -12.01 20.71
CA ASN A 373 0.66 -12.23 21.60
C ASN A 373 1.92 -12.71 20.86
N ALA A 374 1.77 -13.48 19.78
CA ALA A 374 2.87 -14.13 19.08
C ALA A 374 3.65 -13.21 18.14
N TRP A 375 3.03 -12.19 17.53
CA TRP A 375 3.67 -11.48 16.43
C TRP A 375 4.96 -10.74 16.85
N ARG A 376 5.03 -10.22 18.09
CA ARG A 376 6.20 -9.47 18.58
C ARG A 376 7.44 -10.34 18.75
N SER A 377 7.28 -11.60 19.14
CA SER A 377 8.38 -12.56 19.29
C SER A 377 8.72 -13.29 17.98
N SER A 378 7.84 -13.20 16.98
CA SER A 378 8.04 -13.75 15.64
C SER A 378 9.15 -13.05 14.84
N ALA A 379 9.44 -13.56 13.65
CA ALA A 379 10.36 -12.92 12.70
C ALA A 379 9.93 -11.49 12.34
N ILE A 380 8.63 -11.20 12.31
CA ILE A 380 8.07 -9.88 11.99
C ILE A 380 8.45 -8.86 13.06
N GLY A 381 8.15 -9.17 14.33
CA GLY A 381 8.47 -8.30 15.45
C GLY A 381 9.98 -8.05 15.55
N LYS A 382 10.80 -9.09 15.37
CA LYS A 382 12.27 -8.97 15.35
C LYS A 382 12.80 -8.13 14.19
N ASP A 383 12.21 -8.22 13.00
CA ASP A 383 12.59 -7.43 11.83
C ASP A 383 12.25 -5.94 12.03
N LEU A 384 11.03 -5.64 12.49
CA LEU A 384 10.57 -4.27 12.70
C LEU A 384 11.20 -3.59 13.92
N PHE A 385 11.43 -4.33 15.01
CA PHE A 385 11.98 -3.77 16.25
C PHE A 385 13.38 -3.18 16.04
N LYS A 386 14.23 -3.82 15.23
CA LYS A 386 15.60 -3.34 14.95
C LYS A 386 15.67 -2.00 14.23
N VAL A 387 14.61 -1.64 13.50
CA VAL A 387 14.57 -0.43 12.66
C VAL A 387 13.58 0.62 13.17
N ARG A 388 12.97 0.39 14.35
CA ARG A 388 11.81 1.14 14.85
C ARG A 388 12.03 2.65 14.92
N ASN A 389 13.24 3.12 15.20
CA ASN A 389 13.51 4.54 15.36
C ASN A 389 13.81 5.28 14.04
N ALA A 390 13.95 4.59 12.92
CA ALA A 390 14.35 5.22 11.66
C ALA A 390 13.34 6.28 11.17
N LYS A 391 12.05 5.93 11.10
CA LYS A 391 11.01 6.87 10.68
C LYS A 391 10.84 8.06 11.65
N PRO A 392 10.81 7.86 12.98
CA PRO A 392 10.83 8.98 13.94
C PRO A 392 12.00 9.94 13.75
N PHE A 393 13.22 9.42 13.56
CA PHE A 393 14.39 10.29 13.36
C PHE A 393 14.30 11.09 12.07
N LEU A 394 13.95 10.45 10.94
CA LEU A 394 13.72 11.15 9.67
C LEU A 394 12.65 12.24 9.80
N SER A 395 11.58 11.99 10.56
CA SER A 395 10.47 12.93 10.72
C SER A 395 10.80 14.12 11.62
N LYS A 396 11.64 13.93 12.65
CA LYS A 396 11.96 14.98 13.64
C LYS A 396 13.17 15.82 13.24
N PHE A 397 14.13 15.21 12.56
CA PHE A 397 15.46 15.77 12.36
C PHE A 397 15.81 16.04 10.89
N GLY A 398 14.85 15.86 9.98
CA GLY A 398 15.11 15.94 8.55
C GLY A 398 15.87 14.73 8.03
N THR A 399 16.08 14.71 6.71
CA THR A 399 16.63 13.56 6.00
C THR A 399 18.10 13.34 6.35
N MET A 400 18.93 14.40 6.34
CA MET A 400 20.36 14.28 6.56
C MET A 400 20.68 13.82 8.00
N PHE A 401 20.26 14.59 9.00
CA PHE A 401 20.58 14.26 10.39
C PHE A 401 19.79 13.04 10.88
N GLY A 402 18.53 12.91 10.44
CA GLY A 402 17.72 11.73 10.72
C GLY A 402 18.33 10.44 10.17
N MET A 403 18.96 10.46 8.98
CA MET A 403 19.64 9.29 8.43
C MET A 403 20.85 8.87 9.26
N VAL A 404 21.68 9.83 9.71
CA VAL A 404 22.85 9.53 10.55
C VAL A 404 22.42 8.89 11.86
N LEU A 405 21.43 9.48 12.54
CA LEU A 405 20.88 8.92 13.79
C LEU A 405 20.25 7.54 13.57
N SER A 406 19.51 7.36 12.47
CA SER A 406 18.91 6.07 12.12
C SER A 406 19.97 5.01 11.85
N GLY A 407 21.01 5.33 11.10
CA GLY A 407 22.13 4.42 10.81
C GLY A 407 22.84 3.98 12.08
N PHE A 408 23.13 4.94 12.97
CA PHE A 408 23.75 4.66 14.26
C PHE A 408 22.86 3.80 15.17
N ASP A 409 21.57 4.12 15.30
CA ASP A 409 20.64 3.32 16.11
C ASP A 409 20.45 1.92 15.55
N MET A 410 20.35 1.75 14.22
CA MET A 410 20.26 0.43 13.59
C MET A 410 21.50 -0.43 13.84
N TRP A 411 22.69 0.18 13.89
CA TRP A 411 23.92 -0.51 14.29
C TRP A 411 23.85 -0.99 15.75
N CYS A 412 23.48 -0.11 16.68
CA CYS A 412 23.29 -0.50 18.09
C CYS A 412 22.29 -1.67 18.23
N ASN A 413 21.14 -1.58 17.54
CA ASN A 413 20.12 -2.63 17.58
C ASN A 413 20.59 -3.94 16.94
N THR A 414 21.45 -3.87 15.92
CA THR A 414 22.09 -5.05 15.34
C THR A 414 23.02 -5.73 16.35
N LEU A 415 23.67 -4.95 17.21
CA LEU A 415 24.50 -5.44 18.33
C LEU A 415 23.68 -5.83 19.58
N GLY A 416 22.35 -5.72 19.53
CA GLY A 416 21.45 -6.21 20.58
C GLY A 416 21.09 -5.19 21.68
N PHE A 417 21.39 -3.90 21.50
CA PHE A 417 21.02 -2.86 22.48
C PHE A 417 20.48 -1.59 21.80
N SER A 418 19.92 -0.67 22.58
CA SER A 418 19.37 0.59 22.07
C SER A 418 19.74 1.75 22.98
N LEU A 419 20.41 2.77 22.44
CA LEU A 419 20.78 3.98 23.20
C LEU A 419 19.64 4.99 23.31
N PHE A 420 18.70 4.96 22.36
CA PHE A 420 17.60 5.92 22.30
C PHE A 420 16.25 5.33 22.73
N GLY A 421 16.22 4.13 23.29
CA GLY A 421 14.95 3.43 23.57
C GLY A 421 14.05 3.33 22.32
N THR A 422 12.75 3.58 22.47
CA THR A 422 11.80 3.65 21.35
C THR A 422 11.30 5.08 21.19
N GLN A 423 11.46 5.63 19.99
CA GLN A 423 11.12 7.01 19.66
C GLN A 423 9.68 7.13 19.13
N SER A 424 8.97 8.17 19.57
CA SER A 424 7.59 8.47 19.18
C SER A 424 7.47 9.15 17.81
N HIS A 425 6.34 8.93 17.10
CA HIS A 425 6.00 9.58 15.83
C HIS A 425 5.35 10.97 15.98
N ALA A 426 4.99 11.35 17.20
CA ALA A 426 4.38 12.61 17.61
C ALA A 426 2.95 12.88 17.06
N LYS A 427 2.77 13.04 15.74
CA LYS A 427 1.48 13.44 15.14
C LYS A 427 1.16 12.67 13.87
N PRO A 428 -0.11 12.41 13.52
CA PRO A 428 -0.48 11.77 12.25
C PRO A 428 -0.17 12.64 11.02
N ASP A 429 -0.05 12.01 9.86
CA ASP A 429 0.38 12.66 8.60
C ASP A 429 -0.54 13.79 8.12
N ARG A 430 -1.86 13.65 8.29
CA ARG A 430 -2.82 14.73 8.01
C ARG A 430 -2.60 16.00 8.85
N LYS A 431 -1.95 15.91 10.01
CA LYS A 431 -1.70 17.07 10.90
C LYS A 431 -0.31 17.68 10.70
N THR A 432 0.33 17.44 9.56
CA THR A 432 1.68 17.98 9.27
C THR A 432 1.71 19.13 8.30
N LEU A 433 0.65 19.38 7.51
CA LEU A 433 0.63 20.52 6.58
C LEU A 433 0.59 21.84 7.33
N ASP A 434 1.38 22.79 6.84
CA ASP A 434 1.27 24.19 7.25
C ASP A 434 0.29 24.94 6.33
N PRO A 435 -0.30 26.05 6.80
CA PRO A 435 -1.05 26.95 5.94
C PRO A 435 -0.25 27.42 4.72
N ALA A 436 -0.89 27.49 3.56
CA ALA A 436 -0.26 27.84 2.29
C ALA A 436 0.44 29.20 2.31
N ARG A 437 -0.06 30.17 3.10
CA ARG A 437 0.58 31.48 3.30
C ARG A 437 2.00 31.43 3.90
N GLN A 438 2.42 30.28 4.46
CA GLN A 438 3.76 30.08 5.03
C GLN A 438 4.75 29.47 4.02
N HIS A 439 4.27 29.07 2.85
CA HIS A 439 5.05 28.41 1.82
C HIS A 439 4.98 29.17 0.50
N GLN A 440 5.96 28.94 -0.36
CA GLN A 440 5.97 29.51 -1.71
C GLN A 440 5.48 28.43 -2.70
N PRO A 441 4.58 28.76 -3.64
CA PRO A 441 4.20 27.83 -4.69
C PRO A 441 5.40 27.25 -5.43
N ILE A 442 5.42 25.94 -5.63
CA ILE A 442 6.49 25.25 -6.37
C ILE A 442 6.14 25.26 -7.85
N THR A 443 7.02 25.86 -8.67
CA THR A 443 6.90 25.77 -10.13
C THR A 443 7.64 24.54 -10.63
N TYR A 444 6.89 23.51 -10.99
CA TYR A 444 7.46 22.30 -11.59
C TYR A 444 7.73 22.48 -13.09
N PRO A 445 8.84 21.91 -13.62
CA PRO A 445 9.10 21.94 -15.05
C PRO A 445 7.98 21.24 -15.83
N LYS A 446 7.65 21.76 -17.02
CA LYS A 446 6.70 21.10 -17.92
C LYS A 446 7.28 19.75 -18.37
N PRO A 447 6.44 18.70 -18.48
CA PRO A 447 6.90 17.39 -18.96
C PRO A 447 7.38 17.50 -20.42
N ASP A 448 8.43 16.75 -20.77
CA ASP A 448 8.97 16.72 -22.14
C ASP A 448 8.32 15.67 -23.04
N GLY A 449 7.43 14.84 -22.47
CA GLY A 449 6.72 13.77 -23.18
C GLY A 449 7.63 12.59 -23.57
N LYS A 450 8.86 12.56 -23.09
CA LYS A 450 9.87 11.53 -23.43
C LYS A 450 10.42 10.85 -22.19
N ILE A 451 10.76 11.62 -21.17
CA ILE A 451 11.34 11.18 -19.89
C ILE A 451 10.41 11.58 -18.75
N SER A 452 9.84 12.78 -18.82
CA SER A 452 8.81 13.26 -17.91
C SER A 452 7.48 13.41 -18.63
N PHE A 453 6.38 13.10 -17.94
CA PHE A 453 5.03 13.02 -18.49
C PHE A 453 4.03 13.70 -17.57
N ASP A 454 2.89 14.11 -18.11
CA ASP A 454 1.77 14.64 -17.34
C ASP A 454 1.00 13.52 -16.60
N LYS A 455 0.14 13.92 -15.65
CA LYS A 455 -0.64 12.99 -14.85
C LYS A 455 -1.62 12.16 -15.69
N LEU A 456 -2.31 12.76 -16.67
CA LEU A 456 -3.37 12.07 -17.42
C LEU A 456 -2.78 10.99 -18.33
N SER A 457 -1.70 11.29 -19.06
CA SER A 457 -0.99 10.27 -19.86
C SER A 457 -0.37 9.16 -19.00
N SER A 458 -0.07 9.45 -17.72
CA SER A 458 0.38 8.45 -16.76
C SER A 458 -0.78 7.58 -16.27
N VAL A 459 -1.92 8.17 -15.92
CA VAL A 459 -3.15 7.45 -15.52
C VAL A 459 -3.58 6.47 -16.61
N PHE A 460 -3.49 6.85 -17.88
CA PHE A 460 -3.76 5.94 -19.00
C PHE A 460 -2.93 4.63 -18.91
N LEU A 461 -1.64 4.72 -18.56
CA LEU A 461 -0.76 3.55 -18.40
C LEU A 461 -0.95 2.77 -17.09
N SER A 462 -1.91 3.18 -16.25
CA SER A 462 -2.37 2.34 -15.13
C SER A 462 -3.53 1.42 -15.51
N ASN A 463 -4.06 1.58 -16.73
CA ASN A 463 -5.27 0.92 -17.22
C ASN A 463 -6.45 1.05 -16.22
N THR A 464 -6.51 2.17 -15.49
CA THR A 464 -7.58 2.38 -14.52
C THR A 464 -8.87 2.75 -15.21
N ASN A 465 -9.96 2.09 -14.80
CA ASN A 465 -11.30 2.42 -15.29
C ASN A 465 -12.35 2.09 -14.22
N HIS A 466 -13.49 2.75 -14.30
CA HIS A 466 -14.65 2.50 -13.44
C HIS A 466 -15.92 2.59 -14.30
N GLU A 467 -17.04 2.04 -13.83
CA GLU A 467 -18.35 2.40 -14.38
C GLU A 467 -18.58 3.92 -14.21
N GLU A 468 -19.02 4.63 -15.26
CA GLU A 468 -19.19 6.09 -15.24
C GLU A 468 -20.36 6.51 -14.37
N ASP A 469 -21.46 5.80 -14.50
CA ASP A 469 -22.69 6.08 -13.78
C ASP A 469 -22.75 5.26 -12.49
N GLN A 470 -21.82 5.51 -11.56
CA GLN A 470 -21.85 4.92 -10.23
C GLN A 470 -21.65 5.97 -9.14
N PRO A 471 -22.06 5.72 -7.88
CA PRO A 471 -21.78 6.62 -6.78
C PRO A 471 -20.29 6.90 -6.64
N VAL A 472 -19.93 8.17 -6.47
CA VAL A 472 -18.53 8.56 -6.24
C VAL A 472 -18.03 7.92 -4.96
N HIS A 473 -17.02 7.05 -5.07
CA HIS A 473 -16.46 6.27 -3.96
C HIS A 473 -15.48 7.09 -3.07
N LEU A 474 -15.33 8.38 -3.36
CA LEU A 474 -14.53 9.35 -2.62
C LEU A 474 -15.49 10.29 -1.90
N LYS A 475 -15.92 9.89 -0.70
CA LYS A 475 -16.94 10.60 0.05
C LYS A 475 -16.34 11.81 0.75
N VAL A 476 -16.92 12.98 0.54
CA VAL A 476 -16.58 14.22 1.24
C VAL A 476 -17.65 14.47 2.29
N ALA A 477 -17.27 14.48 3.57
CA ALA A 477 -18.24 14.62 4.66
C ALA A 477 -18.84 16.03 4.74
N ASP A 478 -18.03 17.07 4.51
CA ASP A 478 -18.43 18.47 4.55
C ASP A 478 -17.81 19.26 3.38
N MET A 479 -18.65 19.62 2.40
CA MET A 479 -18.23 20.39 1.22
C MET A 479 -17.84 21.84 1.56
N ASN A 480 -18.39 22.40 2.64
CA ASN A 480 -18.02 23.74 3.09
C ASN A 480 -16.64 23.73 3.76
N LEU A 481 -16.32 22.71 4.57
CA LEU A 481 -14.98 22.52 5.12
C LEU A 481 -13.93 22.27 4.03
N GLN A 482 -14.32 21.59 2.95
CA GLN A 482 -13.46 21.38 1.78
C GLN A 482 -13.02 22.73 1.18
N LYS A 483 -13.93 23.71 1.08
CA LYS A 483 -13.59 25.05 0.61
C LYS A 483 -12.84 25.87 1.68
N THR A 484 -13.48 26.08 2.82
CA THR A 484 -13.00 27.02 3.86
C THR A 484 -11.68 26.62 4.52
N SER A 485 -11.27 25.35 4.44
CA SER A 485 -10.01 24.86 4.99
C SER A 485 -9.09 24.28 3.91
N GLU A 486 -9.49 23.18 3.25
CA GLU A 486 -8.60 22.49 2.29
C GLU A 486 -8.17 23.42 1.15
N HIS A 487 -9.09 24.18 0.57
CA HIS A 487 -8.78 25.21 -0.42
C HIS A 487 -8.21 26.49 0.19
N ASP A 488 -8.95 27.18 1.05
CA ASP A 488 -8.62 28.56 1.42
C ASP A 488 -7.41 28.66 2.37
N VAL A 489 -7.17 27.65 3.22
CA VAL A 489 -6.03 27.64 4.16
C VAL A 489 -4.82 26.90 3.57
N PHE A 490 -5.05 25.79 2.87
CA PHE A 490 -3.98 24.91 2.37
C PHE A 490 -3.77 24.97 0.85
N ALA A 491 -4.44 25.87 0.14
CA ALA A 491 -4.34 26.05 -1.31
C ALA A 491 -4.72 24.79 -2.13
N GLY A 492 -5.62 23.97 -1.60
CA GLY A 492 -6.20 22.82 -2.30
C GLY A 492 -5.24 21.65 -2.51
N PRO A 493 -4.52 21.12 -1.50
CA PRO A 493 -3.47 20.11 -1.68
C PRO A 493 -3.94 18.80 -2.34
N SER A 494 -5.25 18.52 -2.39
CA SER A 494 -5.82 17.34 -3.06
C SER A 494 -5.51 17.25 -4.55
N ASN A 495 -5.37 18.39 -5.24
CA ASN A 495 -4.96 18.43 -6.65
C ASN A 495 -3.47 18.07 -6.86
N ARG A 496 -2.66 18.03 -5.78
CA ARG A 496 -1.22 17.77 -5.80
C ARG A 496 -0.85 16.42 -5.21
N TYR A 497 -1.35 16.08 -4.02
CA TYR A 497 -1.05 14.78 -3.41
C TYR A 497 -1.70 13.62 -4.16
N CYS A 498 -2.77 13.87 -4.92
CA CYS A 498 -3.42 12.85 -5.72
C CYS A 498 -2.51 12.50 -6.91
N PRO A 499 -2.08 11.24 -7.03
CA PRO A 499 -1.21 10.83 -8.13
C PRO A 499 -1.95 10.75 -9.48
N ALA A 500 -3.28 10.86 -9.49
CA ALA A 500 -4.11 10.52 -10.64
C ALA A 500 -5.04 11.65 -11.12
N GLY A 501 -4.87 12.89 -10.62
CA GLY A 501 -5.68 14.02 -11.09
C GLY A 501 -7.18 13.86 -10.83
N VAL A 502 -7.55 13.19 -9.74
CA VAL A 502 -8.95 12.94 -9.37
C VAL A 502 -9.63 14.21 -8.85
N TYR A 503 -8.90 15.07 -8.16
CA TYR A 503 -9.47 16.27 -7.53
C TYR A 503 -9.02 17.52 -8.26
N GLU A 504 -9.98 18.41 -8.50
CA GLU A 504 -9.76 19.69 -9.15
C GLU A 504 -10.57 20.78 -8.45
N TRP A 505 -10.00 21.98 -8.39
CA TRP A 505 -10.71 23.21 -8.05
C TRP A 505 -10.92 23.98 -9.35
N VAL A 506 -12.15 23.97 -9.85
CA VAL A 506 -12.54 24.64 -11.09
C VAL A 506 -12.95 26.06 -10.76
N GLU A 507 -12.32 27.04 -11.39
CA GLU A 507 -12.70 28.45 -11.25
C GLU A 507 -13.97 28.75 -12.06
N GLU A 508 -15.02 29.17 -11.37
CA GLU A 508 -16.31 29.55 -11.95
C GLU A 508 -16.69 30.96 -11.51
N ALA A 509 -17.69 31.58 -12.16
CA ALA A 509 -18.13 32.94 -11.83
C ALA A 509 -18.62 33.07 -10.36
N SER A 510 -19.14 32.00 -9.78
CA SER A 510 -19.55 31.91 -8.36
C SER A 510 -18.39 31.59 -7.39
N GLY A 511 -17.15 31.53 -7.90
CA GLY A 511 -15.95 31.14 -7.16
C GLY A 511 -15.58 29.66 -7.36
N PRO A 512 -14.52 29.19 -6.68
CA PRO A 512 -13.96 27.87 -6.92
C PRO A 512 -14.91 26.75 -6.49
N ARG A 513 -15.13 25.78 -7.39
CA ARG A 513 -15.94 24.56 -7.19
C ARG A 513 -15.03 23.33 -7.11
N PHE A 514 -15.26 22.49 -6.12
CA PHE A 514 -14.56 21.22 -5.98
C PHE A 514 -15.14 20.16 -6.91
N GLN A 515 -14.31 19.56 -7.75
CA GLN A 515 -14.68 18.52 -8.71
C GLN A 515 -13.94 17.21 -8.42
N ILE A 516 -14.67 16.10 -8.50
CA ILE A 516 -14.14 14.75 -8.30
C ILE A 516 -14.33 13.93 -9.58
N ASN A 517 -13.22 13.68 -10.27
CA ASN A 517 -13.08 12.82 -11.45
C ASN A 517 -12.80 11.38 -11.01
N ALA A 518 -13.77 10.75 -10.33
CA ALA A 518 -13.59 9.46 -9.63
C ALA A 518 -13.11 8.31 -10.53
N GLN A 519 -13.43 8.37 -11.82
CA GLN A 519 -12.97 7.48 -12.89
C GLN A 519 -11.46 7.27 -12.91
N ASN A 520 -10.67 8.31 -12.59
CA ASN A 520 -9.20 8.26 -12.63
C ASN A 520 -8.58 7.57 -11.40
N CYS A 521 -9.37 7.16 -10.41
CA CYS A 521 -8.84 6.76 -9.11
C CYS A 521 -8.02 5.45 -9.17
N VAL A 522 -6.69 5.56 -9.01
CA VAL A 522 -5.79 4.40 -8.96
C VAL A 522 -5.79 3.67 -7.60
N HIS A 523 -6.79 3.92 -6.75
CA HIS A 523 -6.95 3.28 -5.45
C HIS A 523 -5.74 3.40 -4.51
N CYS A 524 -4.92 4.44 -4.62
CA CYS A 524 -3.69 4.57 -3.84
C CYS A 524 -3.91 4.78 -2.33
N LYS A 525 -5.10 5.27 -1.93
CA LYS A 525 -5.51 5.65 -0.55
C LYS A 525 -4.88 6.92 0.03
N THR A 526 -4.06 7.66 -0.73
CA THR A 526 -3.38 8.88 -0.24
C THR A 526 -4.33 9.95 0.27
N CYS A 527 -5.45 10.18 -0.42
CA CYS A 527 -6.42 11.22 -0.04
C CYS A 527 -7.03 11.01 1.35
N ASP A 528 -7.34 9.76 1.72
CA ASP A 528 -7.86 9.39 3.05
C ASP A 528 -6.81 9.59 4.16
N VAL A 529 -5.52 9.58 3.80
CA VAL A 529 -4.41 9.75 4.73
C VAL A 529 -3.98 11.22 4.87
N LYS A 530 -3.87 11.94 3.75
CA LYS A 530 -3.18 13.24 3.68
C LYS A 530 -4.10 14.45 3.74
N ASP A 531 -5.41 14.28 3.56
CA ASP A 531 -6.36 15.37 3.74
C ASP A 531 -6.22 15.99 5.13
N PRO A 532 -5.88 17.30 5.23
CA PRO A 532 -5.62 17.96 6.52
C PRO A 532 -6.81 17.95 7.49
N ASN A 533 -8.01 17.86 6.93
CA ASN A 533 -9.27 17.84 7.67
C ASN A 533 -9.74 16.42 8.00
N GLY A 534 -9.26 15.41 7.28
CA GLY A 534 -9.81 14.05 7.34
C GLY A 534 -11.27 13.98 6.88
N ASN A 535 -11.63 14.85 5.93
CA ASN A 535 -12.94 15.06 5.35
C ASN A 535 -13.25 14.06 4.23
N ILE A 536 -12.21 13.59 3.52
CA ILE A 536 -12.30 12.59 2.45
C ILE A 536 -12.19 11.18 3.05
N THR A 537 -13.19 10.34 2.78
CA THR A 537 -13.14 8.91 3.04
C THR A 537 -13.19 8.12 1.72
N TRP A 538 -12.21 7.24 1.55
CA TRP A 538 -12.22 6.28 0.43
C TRP A 538 -13.06 5.06 0.84
N VAL A 539 -14.05 4.73 0.02
CA VAL A 539 -14.78 3.45 0.08
C VAL A 539 -14.51 2.68 -1.22
N PRO A 540 -14.67 1.35 -1.25
CA PRO A 540 -14.57 0.63 -2.51
C PRO A 540 -15.66 1.10 -3.49
N PRO A 541 -15.33 1.33 -4.78
CA PRO A 541 -16.32 1.40 -5.85
C PRO A 541 -16.93 0.02 -6.11
N GLU A 542 -17.78 -0.07 -7.14
CA GLU A 542 -18.19 -1.36 -7.69
C GLU A 542 -16.96 -2.22 -8.01
N GLY A 543 -17.07 -3.53 -7.70
CA GLY A 543 -15.97 -4.46 -7.84
C GLY A 543 -15.49 -4.61 -9.29
N GLY A 544 -14.19 -4.87 -9.48
CA GLY A 544 -13.56 -4.87 -10.80
C GLY A 544 -13.10 -3.50 -11.28
N GLY A 545 -13.67 -2.41 -10.74
CA GLY A 545 -13.19 -1.05 -10.99
C GLY A 545 -11.84 -0.75 -10.34
N GLY A 546 -11.10 0.20 -10.91
CA GLY A 546 -9.78 0.63 -10.45
C GLY A 546 -8.67 0.33 -11.45
N PRO A 547 -7.40 0.39 -11.02
CA PRO A 547 -6.26 0.11 -11.89
C PRO A 547 -6.26 -1.34 -12.36
N ASN A 548 -5.78 -1.56 -13.57
CA ASN A 548 -5.46 -2.89 -14.07
C ASN A 548 -3.97 -2.98 -14.38
N TYR A 549 -3.17 -3.07 -13.32
CA TYR A 549 -1.74 -3.01 -13.40
C TYR A 549 -1.14 -4.24 -14.09
N GLU A 550 -0.38 -4.00 -15.15
CA GLU A 550 0.42 -5.00 -15.84
C GLU A 550 1.83 -5.07 -15.25
N ALA A 551 2.18 -6.21 -14.65
CA ALA A 551 3.52 -6.49 -14.11
C ALA A 551 4.11 -5.41 -13.16
N MET A 552 3.27 -4.84 -12.28
CA MET A 552 3.64 -3.82 -11.28
C MET A 552 4.02 -4.37 -9.90
#